data_AF-A0A929V9V9-F1
#
_entry.id   AF-A0A929V9V9-F1
#
_cell.length_a   1.000
_cell.length_b   1.000
_cell.length_c   1.000
_cell.angle_alpha   90.00
_cell.angle_beta   90.00
_cell.angle_gamma   90.00
#
_symmetry.space_group_name_H-M   'P 1'
#
loop_
_entity.id
_entity.type
_entity.pdbx_description
1 polymer ?
#
loop_
_entity_poly.entity_id
_entity_poly.type
_entity_poly.pdbx_seq_one_letter_code
_entity_poly.pdbx_strand_id
1 'polypeptide(L)'
;MRLELGKILINDVKFCSETKVDKGVLYINKEELIAHLMDDEHLKSVDVDLAKPGESVRITPIKDVVEPRVKVNGAGGVFPGMISKVDVVGSGRTHVLKGAAVMTVGK
;
A
#
# COMPACT_ATOMS: atom_id res chain seq x y z
N MET A 1 10.82 20.39 -14.98
CA MET A 1 10.31 19.51 -13.90
C MET A 1 10.63 18.08 -14.27
N ARG A 2 11.32 17.32 -13.41
CA ARG A 2 11.62 15.89 -13.64
C ARG A 2 10.92 15.07 -12.57
N LEU A 3 10.18 14.06 -13.01
CA LEU A 3 9.52 13.08 -12.15
C LEU A 3 10.21 11.73 -12.35
N GLU A 4 10.52 11.07 -11.23
CA GLU A 4 11.12 9.75 -11.24
C GLU A 4 10.23 8.76 -10.50
N LEU A 5 10.04 7.59 -11.12
CA LEU A 5 9.31 6.48 -10.52
C LEU A 5 10.29 5.34 -10.21
N GLY A 6 10.65 5.19 -8.94
CA GLY A 6 11.46 4.07 -8.47
C GLY A 6 10.58 2.84 -8.30
N LYS A 7 10.68 1.89 -9.22
CA LYS A 7 9.91 0.65 -9.18
C LYS A 7 10.64 -0.40 -8.36
N ILE A 8 10.05 -0.79 -7.24
CA ILE A 8 10.47 -1.95 -6.44
C ILE A 8 9.57 -3.10 -6.89
N LEU A 9 10.15 -4.12 -7.52
CA LEU A 9 9.38 -5.23 -8.07
C LEU A 9 9.00 -6.22 -6.96
N ILE A 10 7.71 -6.49 -6.82
CA ILE A 10 7.15 -7.46 -5.89
C ILE A 10 6.55 -8.62 -6.68
N ASN A 11 7.05 -9.83 -6.42
CA ASN A 11 6.63 -11.06 -7.08
C ASN A 11 5.79 -11.95 -6.15
N ASP A 12 5.88 -11.74 -4.84
CA ASP A 12 5.13 -12.50 -3.85
C ASP A 12 4.89 -11.67 -2.58
N VAL A 13 3.85 -12.02 -1.82
CA VAL A 13 3.50 -11.42 -0.53
C VAL A 13 3.28 -12.51 0.50
N LYS A 14 3.83 -12.33 1.70
CA LYS A 14 3.73 -13.31 2.80
C LYS A 14 3.55 -12.61 4.14
N PHE A 15 2.83 -13.27 5.05
CA PHE A 15 2.87 -12.87 6.44
C PHE A 15 4.19 -13.31 7.09
N CYS A 16 4.70 -12.49 8.00
CA CYS A 16 5.91 -12.72 8.79
C CYS A 16 5.81 -11.99 10.13
N SER A 17 6.77 -12.17 11.02
CA SER A 17 6.89 -11.40 12.27
C SER A 17 7.47 -10.00 12.06
N GLU A 18 7.97 -9.68 10.87
CA GLU A 18 8.61 -8.39 10.56
C GLU A 18 8.16 -7.90 9.18
N THR A 19 7.78 -6.62 9.11
CA THR A 19 7.42 -5.95 7.86
C THR A 19 8.69 -5.54 7.10
N LYS A 20 8.94 -6.15 5.93
CA LYS A 20 10.10 -5.83 5.09
C LYS A 20 9.94 -6.26 3.64
N VAL A 21 10.79 -5.71 2.77
CA VAL A 21 10.96 -6.22 1.41
C VAL A 21 12.31 -6.91 1.31
N ASP A 22 12.31 -8.19 0.93
CA ASP A 22 13.55 -8.95 0.66
C ASP A 22 13.42 -9.74 -0.64
N LYS A 23 14.39 -9.59 -1.54
CA LYS A 23 14.49 -10.31 -2.83
C LYS A 23 13.18 -10.35 -3.65
N GLY A 24 12.41 -9.26 -3.63
CA GLY A 24 11.15 -9.14 -4.36
C GLY A 24 9.94 -9.80 -3.70
N VAL A 25 10.06 -10.18 -2.42
CA VAL A 25 8.94 -10.63 -1.58
C VAL A 25 8.61 -9.53 -0.58
N LEU A 26 7.34 -9.16 -0.49
CA LEU A 26 6.83 -8.27 0.56
C LEU A 26 6.39 -9.12 1.75
N TYR A 27 7.13 -9.01 2.85
CA TYR A 27 6.78 -9.59 4.13
C TYR A 27 6.00 -8.57 4.95
N ILE A 28 4.86 -8.99 5.51
CA ILE A 28 3.96 -8.14 6.28
C ILE A 28 3.80 -8.76 7.66
N ASN A 29 4.01 -7.97 8.71
CA ASN A 29 3.51 -8.34 10.03
C ASN A 29 2.03 -7.98 10.13
N LYS A 30 1.18 -9.01 10.15
CA LYS A 30 -0.29 -8.85 10.19
C LYS A 30 -0.75 -8.13 11.47
N GLU A 31 -0.17 -8.49 12.60
CA GLU A 31 -0.53 -7.96 13.92
C GLU A 31 -0.12 -6.49 14.03
N GLU A 32 1.12 -6.17 13.61
CA GLU A 32 1.62 -4.79 13.53
C GLU A 32 0.73 -3.92 12.63
N LEU A 33 0.35 -4.44 11.46
CA LEU A 33 -0.49 -3.72 10.51
C LEU A 33 -1.91 -3.49 11.05
N ILE A 34 -2.54 -4.51 11.66
CA ILE A 34 -3.86 -4.37 12.26
C ILE A 34 -3.82 -3.38 13.42
N ALA A 35 -2.81 -3.47 14.29
CA ALA A 35 -2.64 -2.55 15.42
C ALA A 35 -2.54 -1.10 14.93
N HIS A 36 -1.72 -0.83 13.90
CA HIS A 36 -1.58 0.50 13.33
C HIS A 36 -2.89 1.01 12.67
N LEU A 37 -3.63 0.16 11.98
CA LEU A 37 -4.90 0.55 11.35
C LEU A 37 -6.00 0.84 12.39
N MET A 38 -6.00 0.11 13.51
CA MET A 38 -6.95 0.31 14.60
C MET A 38 -6.71 1.61 15.39
N ASP A 39 -5.64 2.37 15.11
CA ASP A 39 -5.45 3.73 15.62
C ASP A 39 -6.51 4.71 15.06
N ASP A 40 -7.19 4.37 13.95
CA ASP A 40 -8.29 5.16 13.39
C ASP A 40 -9.62 4.83 14.09
N GLU A 41 -10.16 5.81 14.81
CA GLU A 41 -11.42 5.68 15.57
C GLU A 41 -12.66 5.40 14.70
N HIS A 42 -12.59 5.65 13.39
CA HIS A 42 -13.68 5.36 12.46
C HIS A 42 -13.75 3.88 12.07
N LEU A 43 -12.72 3.09 12.39
CA LEU A 43 -12.67 1.66 12.09
C LEU A 43 -13.12 0.83 13.30
N LYS A 44 -14.25 0.14 13.16
CA LYS A 44 -14.77 -0.75 14.21
C LYS A 44 -13.90 -2.00 14.42
N SER A 45 -13.36 -2.54 13.33
CA SER A 45 -12.56 -3.76 13.31
C SER A 45 -11.84 -3.88 11.98
N VAL A 46 -10.62 -4.42 11.98
CA VAL A 46 -9.82 -4.65 10.78
C VAL A 46 -9.34 -6.10 10.75
N ASP A 47 -9.38 -6.70 9.57
CA ASP A 47 -8.68 -7.94 9.26
C ASP A 47 -7.96 -7.78 7.92
N VAL A 48 -6.92 -8.58 7.72
CA VAL A 48 -6.04 -8.52 6.54
C VAL A 48 -5.83 -9.91 5.98
N ASP A 49 -6.14 -10.08 4.70
CA ASP A 49 -5.91 -11.30 3.94
C ASP A 49 -4.96 -11.07 2.77
N LEU A 50 -4.28 -12.13 2.36
CA LEU A 50 -3.46 -12.14 1.15
C LEU A 50 -4.15 -13.00 0.10
N ALA A 51 -4.25 -12.48 -1.12
CA ALA A 51 -4.67 -13.22 -2.29
C ALA A 51 -3.57 -13.16 -3.34
N LYS A 52 -3.27 -14.29 -3.98
CA LYS A 52 -2.17 -14.42 -4.94
C LYS A 52 -2.68 -14.73 -6.35
N PRO A 53 -1.94 -14.32 -7.40
CA PRO A 53 -2.27 -14.71 -8.77
C PRO A 53 -2.41 -16.23 -8.92
N GLY A 54 -3.52 -16.67 -9.50
CA GLY A 54 -3.83 -18.09 -9.72
C GLY A 54 -4.66 -18.75 -8.62
N GLU A 55 -4.85 -18.11 -7.47
CA GLU A 55 -5.76 -18.61 -6.44
C GLU A 55 -7.23 -18.44 -6.87
N SER A 56 -8.05 -19.45 -6.63
CA SER A 56 -9.49 -19.40 -6.87
C SER A 56 -10.21 -18.67 -5.73
N VAL A 57 -10.03 -17.35 -5.65
CA VAL A 57 -10.58 -16.49 -4.59
C VAL A 57 -11.48 -15.40 -5.20
N ARG A 58 -12.58 -15.09 -4.51
CA ARG A 58 -13.46 -13.95 -4.84
C ARG A 58 -13.30 -12.86 -3.78
N ILE A 59 -12.91 -11.66 -4.20
CA ILE A 59 -12.76 -10.48 -3.33
C ILE A 59 -13.96 -9.56 -3.57
N THR A 60 -14.86 -9.41 -2.58
CA THR A 60 -16.09 -8.61 -2.70
C THR A 60 -16.68 -8.20 -1.34
N PRO A 61 -17.33 -7.04 -1.23
CA PRO A 61 -17.41 -5.97 -2.22
C PRO A 61 -16.21 -5.03 -2.11
N ILE A 62 -15.55 -4.79 -3.24
CA ILE A 62 -14.39 -3.90 -3.33
C ILE A 62 -14.87 -2.45 -3.24
N LYS A 63 -14.24 -1.66 -2.37
CA LYS A 63 -14.46 -0.22 -2.24
C LYS A 63 -13.41 0.56 -3.03
N ASP A 64 -12.15 0.17 -2.93
CA ASP A 64 -11.04 0.76 -3.68
C ASP A 64 -9.89 -0.24 -3.89
N VAL A 65 -9.02 0.04 -4.88
CA VAL A 65 -7.83 -0.74 -5.22
C VAL A 65 -6.65 0.21 -5.44
N VAL A 66 -5.66 0.14 -4.57
CA VAL A 66 -4.53 1.08 -4.55
C VAL A 66 -3.21 0.34 -4.75
N GLU A 67 -2.39 0.82 -5.68
CA GLU A 67 -0.99 0.38 -5.83
C GLU A 67 -0.15 1.11 -4.76
N PRO A 68 0.55 0.40 -3.84
CA PRO A 68 1.28 1.05 -2.75
C PRO A 68 2.40 1.95 -3.27
N ARG A 69 2.38 3.21 -2.83
CA ARG A 69 3.30 4.26 -3.28
C ARG A 69 3.69 5.18 -2.13
N VAL A 70 4.92 5.67 -2.16
CA VAL A 70 5.41 6.68 -1.22
C VAL A 70 6.29 7.69 -1.93
N LYS A 71 6.07 8.98 -1.65
CA LYS A 71 6.94 10.03 -2.15
C LYS A 71 8.13 10.18 -1.21
N VAL A 72 9.34 10.01 -1.74
CA VAL A 72 10.59 9.99 -0.96
C VAL A 72 11.45 11.24 -1.19
N ASN A 73 11.13 12.04 -2.22
CA ASN A 73 11.83 13.29 -2.51
C ASN A 73 10.94 14.26 -3.31
N GLY A 74 11.13 15.57 -3.11
CA GLY A 74 10.41 16.66 -3.78
C GLY A 74 9.24 17.21 -2.95
N ALA A 75 8.71 18.37 -3.35
CA ALA A 75 7.60 19.06 -2.68
C ALA A 75 6.25 18.30 -2.83
N GLY A 76 5.35 18.45 -1.85
CA GLY A 76 4.07 17.74 -1.79
C GLY A 76 4.16 16.26 -1.35
N GLY A 77 2.99 15.63 -1.13
CA GLY A 77 2.86 14.23 -0.72
C GLY A 77 2.08 13.37 -1.74
N VAL A 78 1.69 12.17 -1.31
CA VAL A 78 0.79 11.29 -2.08
C VAL A 78 -0.65 11.79 -1.88
N PHE A 79 -1.47 11.77 -2.94
CA PHE A 79 -2.85 12.28 -2.94
C PHE A 79 -3.03 13.69 -2.31
N PRO A 80 -2.50 14.76 -2.96
CA PRO A 80 -2.64 16.13 -2.48
C PRO A 80 -4.09 16.56 -2.33
N GLY A 81 -4.41 17.22 -1.21
CA GLY A 81 -5.77 17.62 -0.84
C GLY A 81 -6.59 16.52 -0.15
N MET A 82 -6.11 15.27 -0.15
CA MET A 82 -6.75 14.14 0.52
C MET A 82 -5.91 13.65 1.71
N ILE A 83 -4.67 13.21 1.44
CA ILE A 83 -3.75 12.71 2.48
C ILE A 83 -2.69 13.76 2.83
N SER A 84 -2.17 14.48 1.83
CA SER A 84 -1.24 15.60 2.06
C SER A 84 -1.91 16.95 1.84
N LYS A 85 -1.29 18.04 2.32
CA LYS A 85 -1.71 19.41 1.96
C LYS A 85 -1.74 19.58 0.43
N VAL A 86 -2.62 20.47 -0.02
CA VAL A 86 -2.68 20.90 -1.42
C VAL A 86 -1.35 21.56 -1.78
N ASP A 87 -0.69 21.03 -2.81
CA ASP A 87 0.60 21.52 -3.29
C ASP A 87 0.79 21.13 -4.77
N VAL A 88 1.70 21.80 -5.46
CA VAL A 88 2.06 21.48 -6.85
C VAL A 88 2.91 20.20 -6.87
N VAL A 89 2.38 19.16 -7.50
CA VAL A 89 3.08 17.88 -7.71
C VAL A 89 3.57 17.73 -9.16
N GLY A 90 4.17 16.59 -9.52
CA GLY A 90 4.74 16.35 -10.84
C GLY A 90 6.27 16.46 -10.92
N SER A 91 6.93 16.53 -9.76
CA SER A 91 8.40 16.48 -9.66
C SER A 91 8.86 15.68 -8.44
N GLY A 92 10.16 15.33 -8.43
CA GLY A 92 10.78 14.55 -7.37
C GLY A 92 10.74 13.05 -7.64
N ARG A 93 10.83 12.23 -6.59
CA ARG A 93 10.89 10.77 -6.69
C ARG A 93 9.82 10.10 -5.84
N THR A 94 9.10 9.18 -6.47
CA THR A 94 8.10 8.32 -5.83
C THR A 94 8.54 6.88 -5.98
N HIS A 95 8.51 6.12 -4.89
CA HIS A 95 8.66 4.67 -4.91
C HIS A 95 7.31 4.00 -5.04
N VAL A 96 7.28 2.89 -5.78
CA VAL A 96 6.11 2.07 -6.00
C VAL A 96 6.46 0.60 -5.80
N LEU A 97 5.63 -0.12 -5.05
CA LEU A 97 5.71 -1.57 -4.89
C LEU A 97 5.00 -2.24 -6.09
N LYS A 98 5.71 -2.32 -7.22
CA LYS A 98 5.14 -2.77 -8.49
C LYS A 98 4.89 -4.27 -8.47
N GLY A 99 3.63 -4.67 -8.68
CA GLY A 99 3.21 -6.08 -8.62
C GLY A 99 2.40 -6.44 -7.37
N ALA A 100 2.22 -5.49 -6.45
CA ALA A 100 1.32 -5.60 -5.31
C ALA A 100 0.19 -4.57 -5.40
N ALA A 101 -0.98 -4.89 -4.85
CA ALA A 101 -2.10 -3.99 -4.68
C ALA A 101 -2.73 -4.20 -3.30
N VAL A 102 -3.25 -3.12 -2.71
CA VAL A 102 -4.07 -3.16 -1.50
C VAL A 102 -5.51 -2.91 -1.93
N MET A 103 -6.39 -3.82 -1.54
CA MET A 103 -7.82 -3.73 -1.84
C MET A 103 -8.58 -3.49 -0.56
N THR A 104 -9.39 -2.45 -0.51
CA THR A 104 -10.28 -2.21 0.63
C THR A 104 -11.60 -2.89 0.36
N VAL A 105 -12.06 -3.68 1.33
CA VAL A 105 -13.36 -4.35 1.31
C VAL A 105 -14.09 -4.01 2.59
N GLY A 106 -15.41 -3.92 2.52
CA GLY A 106 -16.24 -3.61 3.68
C GLY A 106 -17.67 -4.06 3.44
N LYS A 107 -18.32 -4.58 4.47
CA LYS A 107 -19.75 -4.88 4.42
C LYS A 107 -20.56 -3.60 4.54
#